data_AF-A0A0V0GXB3-F1
#
_entry.id   AF-A0A0V0GXB3-F1
#
_cell.length_a   1.000
_cell.length_b   1.000
_cell.length_c   1.000
_cell.angle_alpha   90.00
_cell.angle_beta   90.00
_cell.angle_gamma   90.00
#
_symmetry.space_group_name_H-M   'P 1'
#
loop_
_entity.id
_entity.type
_entity.pdbx_description
1 polymer ?
#
loop_
_entity_poly.entity_id
_entity_poly.type
_entity_poly.pdbx_seq_one_letter_code
_entity_poly.pdbx_strand_id
1 'polypeptide(L)'
;MFLHLTVFAGFTLLAEISNLHEILHGILGILATSIFGQELFLLHYHSTDHVGLEGHYHWLLQLVVCISLISALVVTCFPSCFPAALVLSISVIFQGVWFMNMGFSLWFPHFVPQGCVMQSSEGHESSSVHGAIMCQTDEADSRARAMANLQFSWVIAAILIIVSGISLMFARNRADRTL
;
A
#
# COMPACT_ATOMS: atom_id res chain seq x y z
N MET A 1 2.95 -0.51 -15.09
CA MET A 1 1.82 -0.28 -14.16
C MET A 1 0.64 0.41 -14.83
N PHE A 2 0.78 1.65 -15.31
CA PHE A 2 -0.33 2.46 -15.83
C PHE A 2 -1.11 1.81 -16.97
N LEU A 3 -0.44 1.09 -17.89
CA LEU A 3 -1.12 0.36 -18.97
C LEU A 3 -2.10 -0.70 -18.43
N HIS A 4 -1.69 -1.52 -17.44
CA HIS A 4 -2.55 -2.54 -16.84
C HIS A 4 -3.74 -1.92 -16.12
N LEU A 5 -3.53 -0.80 -15.43
CA LEU A 5 -4.60 -0.03 -14.80
C LEU A 5 -5.61 0.47 -15.83
N THR A 6 -5.14 1.03 -16.95
CA THR A 6 -6.00 1.50 -18.04
C THR A 6 -6.78 0.34 -18.68
N VAL A 7 -6.13 -0.80 -18.92
CA VAL A 7 -6.78 -2.00 -19.46
C VAL A 7 -7.86 -2.51 -18.51
N PHE A 8 -7.54 -2.64 -17.22
CA PHE A 8 -8.50 -3.04 -16.19
C PHE A 8 -9.67 -2.06 -16.10
N ALA A 9 -9.41 -0.75 -15.98
CA ALA A 9 -10.44 0.26 -15.85
C ALA A 9 -11.36 0.30 -17.08
N GLY A 10 -10.78 0.26 -18.29
CA GLY A 10 -11.52 0.17 -19.53
C GLY A 10 -12.38 -1.09 -19.61
N PHE A 11 -11.80 -2.26 -19.31
CA PHE A 11 -12.53 -3.53 -19.32
C PHE A 11 -13.68 -3.56 -18.30
N THR A 12 -13.44 -3.05 -17.09
CA THR A 12 -14.45 -2.93 -16.03
C THR A 12 -15.60 -2.04 -16.50
N LEU A 13 -15.28 -0.89 -17.08
CA LEU A 13 -16.27 0.06 -17.61
C LEU A 13 -17.11 -0.58 -18.73
N LEU A 14 -16.48 -1.29 -19.66
CA LEU A 14 -17.18 -2.00 -20.74
C LEU A 14 -18.08 -3.11 -20.21
N ALA A 15 -17.60 -3.90 -19.25
CA ALA A 15 -18.38 -4.97 -18.62
C ALA A 15 -19.60 -4.41 -17.88
N GLU A 16 -19.44 -3.28 -17.19
CA GLU A 16 -20.51 -2.58 -16.49
C GLU A 16 -21.57 -2.04 -17.47
N ILE A 17 -21.14 -1.29 -18.49
CA ILE A 17 -22.05 -0.72 -19.51
C ILE A 17 -22.81 -1.83 -20.26
N SER A 18 -22.17 -2.99 -20.45
CA SER A 18 -22.78 -4.13 -21.13
C SER A 18 -23.64 -5.01 -20.22
N ASN A 19 -23.74 -4.72 -18.91
CA ASN A 19 -24.39 -5.55 -17.90
C ASN A 19 -23.82 -6.99 -17.84
N LEU A 20 -22.54 -7.17 -18.17
CA LEU A 20 -21.85 -8.47 -18.19
C LEU A 20 -20.94 -8.67 -16.96
N HIS A 21 -21.04 -7.80 -15.95
CA HIS A 21 -20.16 -7.80 -14.79
C HIS A 21 -20.12 -9.16 -14.06
N GLU A 22 -21.28 -9.75 -13.77
CA GLU A 22 -21.35 -11.04 -13.08
C GLU A 22 -20.72 -12.18 -13.88
N ILE A 23 -20.89 -12.16 -15.21
CA ILE A 23 -20.34 -13.18 -16.11
C ILE A 23 -18.81 -13.03 -16.22
N LEU A 24 -18.31 -11.79 -16.24
CA LEU A 24 -16.90 -11.47 -16.44
C LEU A 24 -16.11 -11.28 -15.14
N HIS A 25 -16.72 -11.52 -13.97
CA HIS A 25 -16.11 -11.30 -12.66
C HIS A 25 -14.76 -12.03 -12.52
N GLY A 26 -14.63 -13.26 -13.05
CA GLY A 26 -13.36 -14.00 -13.04
C GLY A 26 -12.25 -13.31 -13.83
N ILE A 27 -12.55 -12.78 -15.02
CA ILE A 27 -11.58 -12.05 -15.85
C ILE A 27 -11.22 -10.72 -15.17
N LEU A 28 -12.20 -10.04 -14.60
CA LEU A 28 -12.00 -8.81 -13.84
C LEU A 28 -11.05 -9.04 -12.66
N GLY A 29 -11.25 -10.12 -11.91
CA GLY A 29 -10.38 -10.52 -10.80
C GLY A 29 -8.95 -10.86 -11.23
N ILE A 30 -8.76 -11.54 -12.37
CA ILE A 30 -7.43 -11.80 -12.95
C ILE A 30 -6.74 -10.49 -13.33
N LEU A 31 -7.45 -9.57 -13.98
CA LEU A 31 -6.91 -8.26 -14.34
C LEU A 31 -6.55 -7.45 -13.09
N ALA A 32 -7.39 -7.43 -12.06
CA ALA A 32 -7.11 -6.78 -10.78
C ALA A 32 -5.87 -7.39 -10.09
N THR A 33 -5.79 -8.71 -10.04
CA THR A 33 -4.64 -9.45 -9.49
C THR A 33 -3.35 -9.09 -10.25
N SER A 34 -3.42 -8.97 -11.58
CA SER A 34 -2.26 -8.61 -12.41
C SER A 34 -1.72 -7.21 -12.08
N ILE A 35 -2.59 -6.27 -11.67
CA ILE A 35 -2.17 -4.92 -11.24
C ILE A 35 -1.31 -5.02 -9.99
N PHE A 36 -1.78 -5.71 -8.95
CA PHE A 36 -1.02 -5.90 -7.72
C PHE A 36 0.27 -6.69 -7.94
N GLY A 37 0.26 -7.69 -8.83
CA GLY A 37 1.46 -8.42 -9.20
C GLY A 37 2.51 -7.53 -9.86
N GLN A 38 2.08 -6.66 -10.79
CA GLN A 38 2.97 -5.72 -11.46
C GLN A 38 3.46 -4.62 -10.51
N GLU A 39 2.61 -4.13 -9.62
CA GLU A 39 2.98 -3.18 -8.57
C GLU A 39 4.05 -3.78 -7.65
N LEU A 40 3.83 -5.01 -7.17
CA LEU A 40 4.77 -5.74 -6.32
C LEU A 40 6.12 -5.92 -7.02
N PHE A 41 6.10 -6.32 -8.29
CA PHE A 41 7.30 -6.50 -9.10
C PHE A 41 8.09 -5.19 -9.22
N LEU A 42 7.41 -4.09 -9.58
CA LEU A 42 8.07 -2.79 -9.73
C LEU A 42 8.64 -2.27 -8.41
N LEU A 43 7.88 -2.38 -7.31
CA LEU A 43 8.34 -1.97 -6.00
C LEU A 43 9.51 -2.81 -5.50
N HIS A 44 9.52 -4.12 -5.80
CA HIS A 44 10.62 -4.97 -5.40
C HIS A 44 11.93 -4.54 -6.05
N TYR A 45 11.94 -4.35 -7.38
CA TYR A 45 13.13 -3.88 -8.10
C TYR A 45 13.52 -2.44 -7.71
N HIS A 46 12.55 -1.55 -7.51
CA HIS A 46 12.83 -0.20 -7.03
C HIS A 46 13.43 -0.22 -5.62
N SER A 47 12.87 -1.03 -4.72
CA SER A 47 13.35 -1.15 -3.34
C SER A 47 14.75 -1.76 -3.25
N THR A 48 15.15 -2.62 -4.20
CA THR A 48 16.51 -3.16 -4.21
C THR A 48 17.57 -2.13 -4.61
N ASP A 49 17.16 -1.03 -5.27
CA ASP A 49 18.07 0.05 -5.67
C ASP A 49 18.32 1.05 -4.54
N HIS A 50 17.47 1.05 -3.50
CA HIS A 50 17.58 1.93 -2.34
C HIS A 50 18.10 1.17 -1.11
N VAL A 51 19.27 1.55 -0.61
CA VAL A 51 19.76 1.11 0.71
C VAL A 51 19.47 2.20 1.76
N GLY A 52 19.23 1.80 3.01
CA GLY A 52 18.93 2.74 4.11
C GLY A 52 17.44 2.87 4.43
N LEU A 53 17.02 4.07 4.81
CA LEU A 53 15.67 4.36 5.32
C LEU A 53 14.60 4.29 4.23
N GLU A 54 14.87 4.82 3.04
CA GLU A 54 13.94 4.79 1.90
C GLU A 54 13.58 3.35 1.51
N GLY A 55 14.59 2.47 1.41
CA GLY A 55 14.37 1.04 1.19
C GLY A 55 13.50 0.39 2.27
N HIS A 56 13.60 0.84 3.53
CA HIS A 56 12.74 0.36 4.62
C HIS A 56 11.26 0.71 4.41
N TYR A 57 10.98 1.96 4.00
CA TYR A 57 9.61 2.41 3.70
C TYR A 57 9.03 1.66 2.49
N HIS A 58 9.83 1.43 1.45
CA HIS A 58 9.43 0.64 0.29
C HIS A 58 9.20 -0.83 0.62
N TRP A 59 10.03 -1.43 1.48
CA TRP A 59 9.83 -2.81 1.94
C TRP A 59 8.50 -2.97 2.69
N LEU A 60 8.15 -2.02 3.56
CA LEU A 60 6.85 -2.00 4.24
C LEU A 60 5.68 -1.87 3.25
N LEU A 61 5.81 -1.03 2.22
CA LEU A 61 4.81 -0.94 1.15
C LEU A 61 4.68 -2.26 0.38
N GLN A 62 5.80 -2.90 0.05
CA GLN A 62 5.84 -4.19 -0.64
C GLN A 62 5.08 -5.27 0.15
N LEU A 63 5.19 -5.28 1.48
CA LEU A 63 4.43 -6.19 2.35
C LEU A 63 2.91 -5.97 2.17
N VAL A 64 2.44 -4.73 2.22
CA VAL A 64 1.00 -4.43 2.06
C VAL A 64 0.51 -4.81 0.65
N VAL A 65 1.31 -4.56 -0.39
CA VAL A 65 0.99 -4.98 -1.77
C VAL A 65 0.92 -6.49 -1.91
N CYS A 66 1.78 -7.23 -1.23
CA CYS A 66 1.69 -8.69 -1.19
C CYS A 66 0.37 -9.16 -0.55
N ILE A 67 -0.06 -8.52 0.55
CA ILE A 67 -1.36 -8.82 1.18
C ILE A 67 -2.53 -8.51 0.22
N SER A 68 -2.48 -7.37 -0.49
CA SER A 68 -3.50 -7.04 -1.50
C SER A 68 -3.54 -8.07 -2.62
N LEU A 69 -2.37 -8.51 -3.12
CA LEU A 69 -2.28 -9.53 -4.16
C LEU A 69 -2.91 -10.86 -3.72
N ILE A 70 -2.56 -11.34 -2.52
CA ILE A 70 -3.12 -12.58 -1.97
C ILE A 70 -4.64 -12.43 -1.78
N SER A 71 -5.10 -11.30 -1.24
CA SER A 71 -6.53 -11.06 -1.00
C SER A 71 -7.31 -10.97 -2.32
N ALA A 72 -6.74 -10.34 -3.36
CA ALA A 72 -7.32 -10.27 -4.70
C ALA A 72 -7.44 -11.65 -5.34
N LEU A 73 -6.42 -12.51 -5.19
CA LEU A 73 -6.49 -13.92 -5.63
C LEU A 73 -7.61 -14.67 -4.91
N VAL A 74 -7.71 -14.52 -3.59
CA VAL A 74 -8.76 -15.19 -2.80
C VAL A 74 -10.16 -14.70 -3.21
N VAL A 75 -10.36 -13.40 -3.41
CA VAL A 75 -11.65 -12.85 -3.88
C VAL A 75 -11.99 -13.34 -5.30
N THR A 76 -10.99 -13.47 -6.16
CA THR A 76 -11.18 -13.97 -7.53
C THR A 76 -11.60 -15.44 -7.54
N CYS A 77 -10.97 -16.28 -6.71
CA CYS A 77 -11.30 -17.70 -6.59
C CYS A 77 -12.57 -17.97 -5.78
N PHE A 78 -12.86 -17.13 -4.79
CA PHE A 78 -13.95 -17.27 -3.83
C PHE A 78 -14.72 -15.95 -3.68
N PRO A 79 -15.56 -15.57 -4.67
CA PRO A 79 -16.26 -14.29 -4.68
C PRO A 79 -17.20 -14.08 -3.49
N SER A 80 -17.68 -15.17 -2.88
CA SER A 80 -18.56 -15.11 -1.70
C SER A 80 -17.81 -14.85 -0.37
N CYS A 81 -16.47 -14.78 -0.38
CA CYS A 81 -15.66 -14.61 0.82
C CYS A 81 -15.60 -13.13 1.25
N PHE A 82 -16.62 -12.68 2.00
CA PHE A 82 -16.67 -11.31 2.53
C PHE A 82 -15.39 -10.88 3.30
N PRO A 83 -14.81 -11.71 4.19
CA PRO A 83 -13.57 -11.31 4.88
C PRO A 83 -12.41 -11.01 3.94
N ALA A 84 -12.26 -11.79 2.86
CA ALA A 84 -11.19 -11.55 1.88
C ALA A 84 -11.40 -10.23 1.13
N ALA A 85 -12.65 -9.92 0.74
CA ALA A 85 -13.00 -8.65 0.12
C ALA A 85 -12.76 -7.45 1.07
N LEU A 86 -13.05 -7.63 2.36
CA LEU A 86 -12.78 -6.62 3.37
C LEU A 86 -11.28 -6.40 3.56
N VAL A 87 -10.48 -7.46 3.66
CA VAL A 87 -9.01 -7.37 3.78
C VAL A 87 -8.41 -6.68 2.55
N LEU A 88 -8.86 -7.04 1.34
CA LEU A 88 -8.43 -6.38 0.10
C LEU A 88 -8.74 -4.88 0.13
N SER A 89 -9.94 -4.50 0.58
CA SER A 89 -10.33 -3.08 0.67
C SER A 89 -9.48 -2.32 1.69
N ILE A 90 -9.23 -2.92 2.86
CA ILE A 90 -8.37 -2.36 3.91
C ILE A 90 -6.95 -2.18 3.40
N SER A 91 -6.39 -3.19 2.72
CA SER A 91 -5.02 -3.16 2.26
C SER A 91 -4.82 -2.12 1.15
N VAL A 92 -5.77 -1.95 0.24
CA VAL A 92 -5.74 -0.89 -0.79
C VAL A 92 -5.79 0.52 -0.17
N ILE A 93 -6.66 0.75 0.80
CA ILE A 93 -6.69 2.03 1.55
C ILE A 93 -5.34 2.25 2.23
N PHE A 94 -4.79 1.21 2.87
CA PHE A 94 -3.53 1.31 3.57
C PHE A 94 -2.35 1.63 2.65
N GLN A 95 -2.29 1.02 1.46
CA GLN A 95 -1.30 1.37 0.42
C GLN A 95 -1.34 2.86 0.10
N GLY A 96 -2.53 3.42 -0.16
CA GLY A 96 -2.68 4.82 -0.51
C GLY A 96 -2.22 5.75 0.61
N VAL A 97 -2.64 5.49 1.85
CA VAL A 97 -2.23 6.29 3.02
C VAL A 97 -0.72 6.17 3.27
N TRP A 98 -0.16 4.96 3.14
CA TRP A 98 1.27 4.73 3.32
C TRP A 98 2.09 5.45 2.25
N PHE A 99 1.64 5.45 0.99
CA PHE A 99 2.29 6.18 -0.10
C PHE A 99 2.34 7.68 0.18
N MET A 100 1.23 8.27 0.67
CA MET A 100 1.22 9.68 1.10
C MET A 100 2.18 9.92 2.27
N ASN A 101 2.17 9.05 3.30
CA ASN A 101 3.05 9.16 4.46
C ASN A 101 4.53 9.08 4.08
N MET A 102 4.87 8.18 3.14
CA MET A 102 6.21 8.04 2.59
C MET A 102 6.63 9.33 1.87
N GLY A 103 5.76 9.89 1.02
CA GLY A 103 6.02 11.16 0.33
C GLY A 103 6.31 12.30 1.31
N PHE A 104 5.53 12.44 2.39
CA PHE A 104 5.82 13.44 3.42
C PHE A 104 7.12 13.16 4.17
N SER A 105 7.35 11.93 4.61
CA SER A 105 8.49 11.59 5.47
C SER A 105 9.83 11.68 4.76
N LEU A 106 9.86 11.36 3.46
CA LEU A 106 11.09 11.24 2.70
C LEU A 106 11.36 12.43 1.75
N TRP A 107 10.35 13.24 1.39
CA TRP A 107 10.52 14.40 0.50
C TRP A 107 10.25 15.77 1.17
N PHE A 108 9.76 15.81 2.41
CA PHE A 108 9.67 17.08 3.16
C PHE A 108 10.77 17.22 4.23
N PRO A 109 11.62 18.27 4.17
CA PRO A 109 12.78 18.42 5.04
C PRO A 109 12.43 18.55 6.53
N HIS A 110 11.22 19.02 6.85
CA HIS A 110 10.77 19.15 8.24
C HIS A 110 10.43 17.82 8.91
N PHE A 111 10.21 16.75 8.14
CA PHE A 111 9.86 15.42 8.64
C PHE A 111 11.06 14.46 8.68
N VAL A 112 12.27 14.96 8.40
CA VAL A 112 13.51 14.16 8.43
C VAL A 112 13.84 13.77 9.88
N PRO A 113 14.08 12.48 10.16
CA PRO A 113 14.47 12.02 11.48
C PRO A 113 15.77 12.68 11.96
N GLN A 114 15.86 12.95 13.26
CA GLN A 114 17.08 13.50 13.86
C GLN A 114 18.29 12.60 13.55
N GLY A 115 19.40 13.21 13.15
CA GLY A 115 20.64 12.50 12.80
C GLY A 115 20.66 11.93 11.37
N CYS A 116 19.61 12.16 10.59
CA CYS A 116 19.60 11.89 9.16
C CYS A 116 19.51 13.21 8.37
N VAL A 117 20.05 13.20 7.15
CA VAL A 117 20.09 14.35 6.25
C VAL A 117 19.51 13.96 4.90
N MET A 118 18.79 14.89 4.28
CA MET A 118 18.39 14.73 2.89
C MET A 118 19.61 14.90 2.00
N GLN A 119 19.85 13.95 1.11
CA GLN A 119 20.93 14.03 0.14
C GLN A 119 20.51 15.03 -0.95
N SER A 120 21.03 16.27 -0.90
CA SER A 120 20.89 17.20 -2.03
C SER A 120 21.79 16.76 -3.18
N SER A 121 21.25 16.72 -4.39
CA SER A 121 21.96 16.29 -5.62
C SER A 121 23.15 17.17 -6.05
N GLU A 122 23.56 18.15 -5.23
CA GLU A 122 24.68 19.06 -5.49
C GLU A 122 25.80 18.80 -4.49
N GLY A 123 26.70 17.86 -4.79
CA GLY A 123 27.88 17.64 -3.94
C GLY A 123 28.55 16.28 -4.10
N HIS A 124 29.28 16.13 -5.20
CA HIS A 124 30.46 15.28 -5.42
C HIS A 124 30.73 14.05 -4.51
N GLU A 125 30.81 12.93 -5.23
CA GLU A 125 31.79 11.83 -5.10
C GLU A 125 31.54 10.64 -4.15
N SER A 126 31.29 9.50 -4.80
CA SER A 126 31.79 8.16 -4.43
C SER A 126 31.21 7.46 -3.20
N SER A 127 29.92 7.16 -3.22
CA SER A 127 29.44 5.83 -2.81
C SER A 127 28.09 5.56 -3.45
N SER A 128 27.93 4.35 -3.99
CA SER A 128 26.79 3.89 -4.78
C SER A 128 25.54 3.63 -3.91
N VAL A 129 25.12 4.61 -3.12
CA VAL A 129 23.93 4.54 -2.28
C VAL A 129 22.92 5.56 -2.80
N HIS A 130 21.97 5.09 -3.61
CA HIS A 130 20.84 5.90 -4.07
C HIS A 130 19.79 5.92 -2.96
N GLY A 131 19.92 6.80 -1.97
CA GLY A 131 18.91 6.98 -0.92
C GLY A 131 18.58 8.46 -0.74
N ALA A 132 17.30 8.81 -0.72
CA ALA A 132 16.82 10.19 -0.51
C ALA A 132 17.22 10.75 0.86
N ILE A 133 17.39 9.87 1.86
CA ILE A 133 17.80 10.20 3.22
C ILE A 133 18.97 9.31 3.65
N MET A 134 20.06 9.96 4.08
CA MET A 134 21.25 9.31 4.62
C MET A 134 21.36 9.60 6.12
N CYS A 135 21.47 8.55 6.93
CA CYS A 135 21.70 8.66 8.36
C CYS A 135 23.19 8.57 8.66
N GLN A 136 23.70 9.46 9.53
CA GLN A 136 25.14 9.59 9.79
C GLN A 136 25.68 8.53 10.76
N THR A 137 24.81 7.91 11.56
CA THR A 137 25.18 6.85 12.51
C THR A 137 24.17 5.71 12.48
N ASP A 138 24.61 4.52 12.87
CA ASP A 138 23.75 3.33 12.94
C ASP A 138 22.62 3.49 13.99
N GLU A 139 22.86 4.25 15.05
CA GLU A 139 21.83 4.60 16.04
C GLU A 139 20.75 5.51 15.44
N ALA A 140 21.13 6.43 14.56
CA ALA A 140 20.18 7.30 13.87
C ALA A 140 19.35 6.50 12.83
N ASP A 141 19.96 5.59 12.09
CA ASP A 141 19.27 4.71 11.13
C ASP A 141 18.27 3.78 11.85
N SER A 142 18.71 3.10 12.91
CA SER A 142 17.83 2.22 13.70
C SER A 142 16.65 2.99 14.33
N ARG A 143 16.88 4.20 14.84
CA ARG A 143 15.81 5.08 15.33
C ARG A 143 14.84 5.49 14.22
N ALA A 144 15.34 5.83 13.04
CA ALA A 144 14.51 6.21 11.90
C ALA A 144 13.64 5.03 11.42
N ARG A 145 14.20 3.82 11.35
CA ARG A 145 13.43 2.59 11.04
C ARG A 145 12.38 2.27 12.10
N ALA A 146 12.71 2.46 13.39
CA ALA A 146 11.77 2.28 14.48
C ALA A 146 10.58 3.27 14.38
N MET A 147 10.85 4.54 14.03
CA MET A 147 9.81 5.53 13.75
C MET A 147 8.93 5.12 12.57
N ALA A 148 9.51 4.63 11.47
CA ALA A 148 8.76 4.13 10.31
C ALA A 148 7.83 2.96 10.70
N ASN A 149 8.34 2.00 11.49
CA ASN A 149 7.55 0.87 11.98
C ASN A 149 6.39 1.32 12.90
N LEU A 150 6.64 2.34 13.73
CA LEU A 150 5.62 2.93 14.59
C LEU A 150 4.54 3.63 13.77
N GLN A 151 4.92 4.45 12.78
CA GLN A 151 3.98 5.08 11.85
C GLN A 151 3.13 4.03 11.12
N PHE A 152 3.77 2.98 10.59
CA PHE A 152 3.08 1.87 9.92
C PHE A 152 2.04 1.22 10.83
N SER A 153 2.43 0.94 12.07
CA SER A 153 1.56 0.35 13.09
C SER A 153 0.40 1.26 13.51
N TRP A 154 0.63 2.58 13.56
CA TRP A 154 -0.43 3.55 13.86
C TRP A 154 -1.43 3.70 12.73
N VAL A 155 -0.96 3.73 11.48
CA VAL A 155 -1.86 3.83 10.32
C VAL A 155 -2.77 2.60 10.23
N ILE A 156 -2.22 1.38 10.36
CA ILE A 156 -3.06 0.17 10.34
C ILE A 156 -4.03 0.15 11.52
N ALA A 157 -3.61 0.55 12.73
CA ALA A 157 -4.49 0.63 13.88
C ALA A 157 -5.64 1.62 13.65
N ALA A 158 -5.34 2.81 13.11
CA ALA A 158 -6.36 3.81 12.79
C ALA A 158 -7.39 3.29 11.76
N ILE A 159 -6.93 2.64 10.69
CA ILE A 159 -7.82 2.04 9.69
C ILE A 159 -8.70 0.96 10.31
N LEU A 160 -8.13 0.07 11.14
CA LEU A 160 -8.89 -0.99 11.81
C LEU A 160 -9.91 -0.44 12.82
N ILE A 161 -9.59 0.62 13.55
CA ILE A 161 -10.54 1.30 14.45
C ILE A 161 -11.71 1.89 13.65
N ILE A 162 -11.45 2.53 12.51
CA ILE A 162 -12.50 3.09 11.65
C ILE A 162 -13.38 1.96 11.09
N VAL A 163 -12.78 0.90 10.54
CA VAL A 163 -13.52 -0.23 9.95
C VAL A 163 -14.36 -0.94 11.01
N SER A 164 -13.81 -1.20 12.20
CA SER A 164 -14.55 -1.82 13.29
C SER A 164 -15.69 -0.93 13.78
N GLY A 165 -15.46 0.38 13.92
CA GLY A 165 -16.50 1.36 14.26
C GLY A 165 -17.65 1.40 13.25
N ILE A 166 -17.33 1.44 11.95
CA ILE A 166 -18.32 1.37 10.87
C ILE A 166 -19.10 0.04 10.94
N SER A 167 -18.39 -1.08 11.13
CA SER A 167 -19.02 -2.41 11.23
C SER A 167 -19.99 -2.50 12.41
N LEU A 168 -19.60 -1.95 13.57
CA LEU A 168 -20.46 -1.89 14.76
C LEU A 168 -21.70 -1.01 14.52
N MET A 169 -21.53 0.14 13.87
CA MET A 169 -22.65 1.02 13.52
C MET A 169 -23.64 0.32 12.59
N PHE A 170 -23.15 -0.38 11.57
CA PHE A 170 -24.00 -1.17 10.67
C PHE A 170 -24.73 -2.29 11.42
N ALA A 171 -24.04 -3.01 12.30
CA ALA A 171 -24.64 -4.07 13.10
C ALA A 171 -25.76 -3.54 14.00
N ARG A 172 -25.52 -2.43 14.70
CA ARG A 172 -26.53 -1.77 15.56
C ARG A 172 -27.74 -1.32 14.76
N ASN A 173 -27.53 -0.64 13.63
CA ASN A 173 -28.62 -0.16 12.78
C ASN A 173 -29.46 -1.31 12.20
N ARG A 174 -28.88 -2.50 11.99
CA ARG A 174 -29.66 -3.67 11.59
C ARG A 174 -30.46 -4.25 12.74
N ALA A 175 -29.88 -4.34 13.95
CA ALA A 175 -30.58 -4.80 15.14
C ALA A 175 -31.81 -3.92 15.46
N ASP A 176 -31.66 -2.59 15.36
CA ASP A 176 -32.75 -1.63 15.60
C ASP A 176 -33.89 -1.73 14.58
N ARG A 177 -33.63 -2.23 13.35
CA ARG A 177 -34.67 -2.45 12.32
C ARG A 177 -35.39 -3.79 12.43
N THR A 178 -34.86 -4.72 13.23
CA THR A 178 -35.44 -6.07 13.42
C THR A 178 -36.29 -6.20 14.69
N LEU A 179 -36.30 -5.16 15.53
CA LEU A 179 -37.15 -5.00 16.73
C LEU A 179 -38.34 -4.10 16.41
#